data_AF-A0A955C7A1-F1
#
_entry.id   AF-A0A955C7A1-F1
#
_cell.length_a   1.000
_cell.length_b   1.000
_cell.length_c   1.000
_cell.angle_alpha   90.00
_cell.angle_beta   90.00
_cell.angle_gamma   90.00
#
_symmetry.space_group_name_H-M   'P 1'
#
loop_
_entity.id
_entity.type
_entity.pdbx_description
1 polymer ?
#
loop_
_entity_poly.entity_id
_entity_poly.type
_entity_poly.pdbx_seq_one_letter_code
_entity_poly.pdbx_strand_id
1 'polypeptide(L)' 'MDVLTLSRWQFAGTIMFHYLFPPLTIGLGLVMVVLEGIWLKTGDQTWKDAARFWTRI' A
#
# COMPACT_ATOMS: atom_id res chain seq x y z
N MET A 1 32.52 16.46 4.81
CA MET A 1 31.14 16.39 5.30
C MET A 1 31.19 16.13 6.79
N ASP A 2 30.50 16.92 7.61
CA ASP A 2 30.39 16.70 9.05
C ASP A 2 29.31 15.64 9.37
N VAL A 3 29.32 15.14 10.61
CA VAL A 3 28.42 14.06 11.06
C VAL A 3 26.96 14.43 10.89
N LEU A 4 26.56 15.67 11.22
CA LEU A 4 25.17 16.11 11.12
C LEU A 4 24.69 16.07 9.66
N THR A 5 25.50 16.55 8.73
CA THR A 5 25.19 16.50 7.31
C THR A 5 25.06 15.05 6.81
N LEU A 6 25.96 14.16 7.22
CA LEU A 6 25.94 12.75 6.82
C LEU A 6 24.70 12.02 7.37
N SER A 7 24.35 12.27 8.64
CA SER A 7 23.15 11.70 9.28
C SER A 7 21.87 12.16 8.60
N ARG A 8 21.80 13.42 8.12
CA ARG A 8 20.65 13.92 7.33
C ARG A 8 20.48 13.17 6.02
N TRP A 9 21.57 12.93 5.29
CA TRP A 9 21.53 12.18 4.04
C TRP A 9 21.16 10.71 4.26
N GLN A 10 21.68 10.08 5.32
CA GLN A 10 21.29 8.73 5.69
C GLN A 10 19.78 8.65 5.98
N PHE A 11 19.26 9.56 6.81
CA PHE A 11 17.83 9.60 7.13
C PHE A 11 16.97 9.86 5.90
N ALA A 12 17.37 10.82 5.04
CA ALA A 12 16.69 11.10 3.79
C ALA A 12 16.61 9.86 2.91
N GLY A 13 17.72 9.10 2.77
CA GLY A 13 17.73 7.82 2.07
C GLY A 13 16.70 6.84 2.65
N THR A 14 16.74 6.62 3.96
CA THR A 14 15.82 5.70 4.64
C THR A 14 14.36 6.08 4.46
N ILE A 15 13.99 7.34 4.68
CA ILE A 15 12.59 7.77 4.61
C ILE A 15 12.07 7.76 3.17
N MET A 16 12.91 8.07 2.17
CA MET A 16 12.51 7.98 0.76
C MET A 16 12.11 6.56 0.38
N PHE A 17 12.90 5.54 0.72
CA PHE A 17 12.53 4.14 0.47
C PHE A 17 11.35 3.70 1.34
N HIS A 18 11.33 4.12 2.61
CA HIS A 18 10.24 3.78 3.51
C HIS A 18 8.91 4.39 3.06
N TYR A 19 8.85 5.54 2.38
CA TYR A 19 7.59 6.16 1.99
C TYR A 19 6.94 5.54 0.74
N LEU A 20 7.62 4.63 0.04
CA LEU A 20 7.07 4.00 -1.18
C LEU A 20 6.00 2.95 -0.87
N PHE A 21 6.21 2.16 0.19
CA PHE A 21 5.39 0.98 0.51
C PHE A 21 4.18 1.27 1.43
N PRO A 22 4.29 1.93 2.59
CA PRO A 22 3.18 2.22 3.50
C PRO A 22 1.97 2.90 2.85
N PRO A 23 2.06 4.00 2.07
CA PRO A 23 0.87 4.57 1.44
C PRO A 23 0.26 3.62 0.40
N LEU A 24 1.09 2.84 -0.31
CA LEU A 24 0.62 1.83 -1.25
C LEU A 24 -0.14 0.71 -0.53
N THR A 25 0.38 0.16 0.57
CA THR A 25 -0.26 -0.93 1.31
C THR A 25 -1.53 -0.46 2.02
N ILE A 26 -1.54 0.76 2.58
CA ILE A 26 -2.75 1.37 3.16
C ILE A 26 -3.82 1.57 2.08
N GLY A 27 -3.44 2.11 0.91
CA GLY A 27 -4.35 2.32 -0.20
C GLY A 27 -4.92 1.01 -0.76
N LEU A 28 -4.07 0.00 -0.97
CA LEU A 28 -4.50 -1.33 -1.42
C LEU A 28 -5.43 -2.00 -0.42
N GLY A 29 -5.16 -1.84 0.88
CA GLY A 29 -6.05 -2.32 1.95
C GLY A 29 -7.47 -1.75 1.81
N LEU A 30 -7.59 -0.44 1.60
CA LEU A 30 -8.88 0.21 1.40
C LEU A 30 -9.58 -0.28 0.11
N VAL A 31 -8.84 -0.45 -0.98
CA VAL A 31 -9.38 -0.98 -2.24
C VAL A 31 -9.95 -2.38 -2.04
N MET A 32 -9.25 -3.28 -1.37
CA MET A 32 -9.74 -4.63 -1.09
C MET A 32 -11.04 -4.60 -0.26
N VAL A 33 -11.10 -3.77 0.80
CA VAL A 33 -12.32 -3.61 1.62
C VAL A 33 -13.51 -3.15 0.78
N VAL A 34 -13.30 -2.21 -0.15
CA VAL A 34 -14.36 -1.72 -1.04
C VAL A 34 -14.82 -2.82 -2.01
N LEU A 35 -13.89 -3.52 -2.66
CA LEU A 35 -14.22 -4.59 -3.62
C LEU A 35 -14.97 -5.75 -2.93
N GLU A 36 -14.50 -6.20 -1.77
CA GLU A 36 -15.19 -7.24 -0.98
C GLU A 36 -16.55 -6.75 -0.47
N GLY A 37 -16.65 -5.50 -0.04
CA GLY A 37 -17.91 -4.89 0.39
C GLY A 37 -18.95 -4.84 -0.73
N ILE A 38 -18.54 -4.53 -1.97
CA ILE A 38 -19.43 -4.58 -3.14
C ILE A 38 -19.87 -6.02 -3.41
N TRP A 39 -18.94 -6.98 -3.41
CA TRP A 39 -19.28 -8.39 -3.59
C TRP A 39 -20.30 -8.88 -2.54
N LEU A 40 -20.11 -8.55 -1.26
CA LEU A 40 -21.05 -8.92 -0.19
C LEU A 40 -22.45 -8.35 -0.43
N LYS A 41 -22.56 -7.16 -1.05
CA LYS A 41 -23.83 -6.52 -1.35
C LYS A 41 -24.50 -7.07 -2.62
N THR A 42 -23.73 -7.37 -3.67
CA THR A 42 -24.26 -7.70 -5.00
C THR A 42 -24.25 -9.20 -5.32
N GLY A 43 -23.39 -9.98 -4.68
CA GLY A 43 -23.12 -11.39 -4.99
C GLY A 43 -22.31 -11.63 -6.27
N ASP A 44 -21.95 -10.57 -7.02
CA ASP A 44 -21.23 -10.67 -8.29
C ASP A 44 -19.75 -11.05 -8.07
N GLN A 45 -19.38 -12.23 -8.56
CA GLN A 45 -18.06 -12.83 -8.36
C GLN A 45 -16.93 -12.00 -8.99
N THR A 46 -17.22 -11.15 -9.98
CA THR A 46 -16.22 -10.25 -10.59
C THR A 46 -15.49 -9.41 -9.54
N TRP A 47 -16.21 -8.90 -8.55
CA TRP A 47 -15.66 -8.07 -7.47
C TRP A 47 -14.80 -8.89 -6.49
N LYS A 48 -15.17 -10.15 -6.26
CA LYS A 48 -14.41 -11.07 -5.42
C LYS A 48 -13.09 -11.47 -6.08
N ASP A 49 -13.12 -11.75 -7.37
CA ASP A 49 -11.93 -12.08 -8.15
C ASP A 49 -10.97 -10.88 -8.24
N ALA A 50 -11.52 -9.67 -8.41
CA ALA A 50 -10.76 -8.43 -8.34
C ALA A 50 -10.09 -8.25 -6.96
N ALA A 51 -10.82 -8.43 -5.85
CA ALA A 51 -10.24 -8.33 -4.51
C ALA A 51 -9.09 -9.33 -4.30
N ARG A 52 -9.27 -10.58 -4.74
CA ARG A 52 -8.27 -11.65 -4.63
C ARG A 52 -7.03 -11.41 -5.50
N PHE A 53 -7.17 -10.77 -6.66
CA PHE A 53 -6.04 -10.38 -7.50
C PHE A 53 -5.10 -9.44 -6.72
N TRP A 54 -5.66 -8.42 -6.07
CA TRP A 54 -4.87 -7.44 -5.32
C TRP A 54 -4.24 -8.01 -4.03
N THR A 55 -4.78 -9.08 -3.44
CA THR A 55 -4.16 -9.76 -2.28
C THR A 55 -2.86 -10.50 -2.61
N ARG A 56 -2.62 -10.83 -3.89
CA ARG A 56 -1.42 -11.57 -4.31
C ARG A 56 -0.21 -10.67 -4.62
N ILE A 57 -0.38 -9.36 -4.54
CA ILE A 57 0.64 -8.33 -4.78
C ILE A 57 1.29 -7.97 -3.46
#